data_AF-A0A349D1K4-F1
#
_entry.id   AF-A0A349D1K4-F1
#
_cell.length_a   1.000
_cell.length_b   1.000
_cell.length_c   1.000
_cell.angle_alpha   90.00
_cell.angle_beta   90.00
_cell.angle_gamma   90.00
#
_symmetry.space_group_name_H-M   'P 1'
#
loop_
_entity.id
_entity.type
_entity.pdbx_description
1 polymer ?
#
loop_
_entity_poly.entity_id
_entity_poly.type
_entity_poly.pdbx_seq_one_letter_code
_entity_poly.pdbx_strand_id
1 'polypeptide(L)'
;MPSTPSPKRPDSPPSIFLAVRLAWDLGFIIAIPIAVLGFGGAYLDRTFGTSPLLLLIGFVLAIVITTVGLKRKLKTILSPSKK
;
A
#
# COMPACT_ATOMS: atom_id res chain seq x y z
N MET A 1 -17.54 -13.23 48.91
CA MET A 1 -16.46 -12.51 48.21
C MET A 1 -16.94 -12.20 46.80
N PRO A 2 -16.92 -10.95 46.32
CA PRO A 2 -17.26 -10.64 44.94
C PRO A 2 -16.08 -11.02 44.03
N SER A 3 -16.32 -11.91 43.07
CA SER A 3 -15.37 -12.25 42.02
C SER A 3 -15.16 -11.03 41.13
N THR A 4 -13.93 -10.51 41.06
CA THR A 4 -13.53 -9.46 40.14
C THR A 4 -13.81 -9.88 38.70
N PRO A 5 -14.38 -9.01 37.85
CA PRO A 5 -14.59 -9.33 36.44
C PRO A 5 -13.22 -9.42 35.76
N SER A 6 -12.96 -10.58 35.15
CA SER A 6 -11.73 -10.85 34.41
C SER A 6 -11.63 -9.92 33.19
N PRO A 7 -10.46 -9.32 32.90
CA PRO A 7 -10.29 -8.41 31.77
C PRO A 7 -10.58 -9.16 30.46
N LYS A 8 -11.61 -8.70 29.74
CA LYS A 8 -12.04 -9.25 28.45
C LYS A 8 -10.90 -9.10 27.44
N ARG A 9 -10.13 -10.18 27.22
CA ARG A 9 -9.16 -10.27 26.13
C ARG A 9 -9.94 -10.15 24.82
N PRO A 10 -9.48 -9.40 23.81
CA PRO A 10 -10.14 -9.34 22.51
C PRO A 10 -10.22 -10.75 21.93
N ASP A 11 -11.42 -11.32 22.02
CA ASP A 11 -11.78 -12.71 21.84
C ASP A 11 -12.11 -13.04 20.37
N SER A 12 -11.60 -12.22 19.44
CA SER A 12 -11.70 -12.46 18.00
C SER A 12 -10.29 -12.60 17.42
N PRO A 13 -9.88 -13.79 16.93
CA PRO A 13 -8.65 -13.86 16.15
C PRO A 13 -8.76 -12.86 15.00
N PRO A 14 -7.68 -12.14 14.62
CA PRO A 14 -7.73 -11.27 13.46
C PRO A 14 -8.24 -12.11 12.29
N SER A 15 -9.44 -11.77 11.80
CA SER A 15 -10.08 -12.55 10.75
C SER A 15 -9.11 -12.60 9.58
N ILE A 16 -8.78 -13.81 9.10
CA ILE A 16 -7.87 -14.02 7.96
C ILE A 16 -8.34 -13.16 6.78
N PHE A 17 -9.66 -12.99 6.64
CA PHE A 17 -10.29 -12.09 5.70
C PHE A 17 -9.83 -10.62 5.81
N LEU A 18 -9.73 -10.06 7.02
CA LEU A 18 -9.23 -8.70 7.23
C LEU A 18 -7.76 -8.58 6.80
N ALA A 19 -6.93 -9.56 7.14
CA ALA A 19 -5.52 -9.59 6.75
C ALA A 19 -5.37 -9.66 5.22
N VAL A 20 -6.15 -10.51 4.55
CA VAL A 20 -6.18 -10.62 3.08
C VAL A 20 -6.65 -9.31 2.45
N ARG A 21 -7.72 -8.70 2.97
CA ARG A 21 -8.21 -7.41 2.46
C ARG A 21 -7.14 -6.33 2.56
N LEU A 22 -6.43 -6.24 3.70
CA LEU A 22 -5.34 -5.30 3.90
C LEU A 22 -4.19 -5.55 2.92
N ALA A 23 -3.77 -6.82 2.77
CA ALA A 23 -2.71 -7.20 1.84
C ALA A 23 -3.08 -6.86 0.39
N TRP A 24 -4.32 -7.12 -0.01
CA TRP A 24 -4.87 -6.75 -1.32
C TRP A 24 -4.79 -5.23 -1.52
N ASP A 25 -5.31 -4.46 -0.56
CA ASP A 25 -5.35 -3.00 -0.62
C ASP A 25 -3.97 -2.34 -0.68
N LEU A 26 -2.96 -2.93 -0.02
CA LEU A 26 -1.56 -2.49 -0.14
C LEU A 26 -0.98 -2.93 -1.49
N GLY A 27 -1.28 -4.14 -1.93
CA GLY A 27 -0.85 -4.68 -3.22
C GLY A 27 -1.24 -3.77 -4.39
N PHE A 28 -2.49 -3.31 -4.47
CA PHE A 28 -2.92 -2.40 -5.54
C PHE A 28 -2.20 -1.06 -5.54
N ILE A 29 -1.89 -0.52 -4.37
CA ILE A 29 -1.19 0.76 -4.24
C ILE A 29 0.22 0.70 -4.80
N ILE A 30 0.85 -0.48 -4.75
CA ILE A 30 2.20 -0.70 -5.25
C ILE A 30 2.15 -1.14 -6.73
N ALA A 31 1.28 -2.09 -7.05
CA ALA A 31 1.21 -2.70 -8.38
C ALA A 31 0.72 -1.72 -9.45
N ILE A 32 -0.28 -0.89 -9.18
CA ILE A 32 -0.83 0.05 -10.19
C ILE A 32 0.23 1.06 -10.64
N PRO A 33 0.91 1.82 -9.76
CA PRO A 33 1.90 2.80 -10.20
C PRO A 33 3.07 2.16 -10.94
N ILE A 34 3.56 1.00 -10.46
CA ILE A 34 4.67 0.29 -11.10
C ILE A 34 4.26 -0.20 -12.50
N ALA A 35 3.07 -0.78 -12.65
CA ALA A 35 2.60 -1.24 -13.95
C ALA A 35 2.40 -0.05 -14.90
N VAL A 36 1.67 0.99 -14.49
CA VAL A 36 1.36 2.14 -15.35
C VAL A 36 2.62 2.90 -15.74
N LEU A 37 3.49 3.23 -14.78
CA LEU A 37 4.69 4.02 -15.07
C LEU A 37 5.83 3.17 -15.63
N GLY A 38 5.94 1.90 -15.25
CA GLY A 38 6.92 0.97 -15.80
C GLY A 38 6.62 0.63 -17.26
N PHE A 39 5.40 0.17 -17.56
CA PHE A 39 5.00 -0.10 -18.94
C PHE A 39 4.88 1.18 -19.76
N GLY A 40 4.34 2.26 -19.19
CA GLY A 40 4.26 3.57 -19.85
C GLY A 40 5.64 4.10 -20.18
N GLY A 41 6.57 4.09 -19.22
CA GLY A 41 7.95 4.50 -19.41
C GLY A 41 8.67 3.65 -20.45
N ALA A 42 8.52 2.32 -20.40
CA ALA A 42 9.10 1.41 -21.38
C ALA A 42 8.55 1.61 -22.80
N TYR A 43 7.25 1.86 -22.94
CA TYR A 43 6.63 2.15 -24.23
C TYR A 43 7.13 3.47 -24.82
N LEU A 44 7.23 4.49 -23.97
CA LEU A 44 7.73 5.82 -24.36
C LEU A 44 9.22 5.76 -24.73
N ASP A 45 10.01 4.99 -23.98
CA ASP A 45 11.44 4.76 -24.26
C ASP A 45 11.69 4.07 -25.60
N ARG A 46 10.78 3.20 -26.04
CA ARG A 46 10.83 2.60 -27.38
C ARG A 46 10.40 3.56 -28.48
N THR A 47 9.47 4.46 -28.18
CA THR A 47 8.92 5.40 -29.16
C THR A 47 9.89 6.55 -29.43
N PHE A 48 10.57 7.07 -28.40
CA PHE A 48 11.51 8.19 -28.53
C PHE A 48 12.97 7.77 -28.67
N GLY A 49 13.29 6.47 -28.58
CA GLY A 49 14.66 5.97 -28.64
C GLY A 49 15.52 6.34 -27.42
N THR A 50 14.90 6.81 -26.34
CA THR A 50 15.58 7.23 -25.10
C THR A 50 15.87 6.09 -24.13
N SER A 51 15.66 4.84 -24.57
CA SER A 51 15.87 3.64 -23.76
C SER A 51 17.25 3.65 -23.07
N PRO A 52 17.36 3.53 -21.73
CA PRO A 52 16.31 3.23 -20.74
C PRO A 52 15.96 4.41 -19.78
N LEU A 53 16.02 5.67 -20.24
CA LEU A 53 15.84 6.84 -19.37
C LEU A 53 14.40 7.01 -18.86
N LEU A 54 13.40 6.93 -19.72
CA LEU A 54 11.99 7.16 -19.33
C LEU A 54 11.47 6.03 -18.46
N LEU A 55 11.94 4.79 -18.69
CA LEU A 55 11.68 3.67 -17.81
C LEU A 55 12.25 3.93 -16.41
N LEU A 56 13.51 4.39 -16.31
CA LEU A 56 14.15 4.68 -15.02
C LEU A 56 13.41 5.79 -14.26
N ILE A 57 13.06 6.87 -14.96
CA ILE A 57 12.29 7.99 -14.41
C ILE A 57 10.90 7.52 -13.96
N GLY A 58 10.21 6.73 -14.78
CA GLY A 58 8.93 6.13 -14.43
C GLY A 58 9.00 5.26 -13.18
N PHE A 59 10.08 4.50 -13.00
CA PHE A 59 10.29 3.66 -11.82
C PHE A 59 10.53 4.50 -10.56
N VAL A 60 11.34 5.56 -10.65
CA VAL A 60 11.56 6.51 -9.54
C VAL A 60 10.24 7.18 -9.15
N LEU A 61 9.47 7.66 -10.13
CA LEU A 61 8.14 8.23 -9.91
C LEU A 61 7.19 7.23 -9.24
N ALA A 62 7.20 5.96 -9.67
CA ALA A 62 6.37 4.91 -9.07
C ALA A 62 6.71 4.71 -7.59
N ILE A 63 8.00 4.68 -7.24
CA ILE A 63 8.45 4.58 -5.84
C ILE A 63 7.96 5.78 -5.02
N VAL A 64 8.09 6.99 -5.55
CA VAL A 64 7.66 8.22 -4.86
C VAL A 64 6.15 8.20 -4.62
N ILE A 65 5.35 7.91 -5.65
CA ILE A 65 3.87 7.85 -5.56
C ILE A 65 3.45 6.78 -4.55
N THR A 66 4.05 5.59 -4.65
CA THR A 66 3.76 4.48 -3.75
C THR A 66 4.11 4.82 -2.31
N THR A 67 5.26 5.46 -2.07
CA THR A 67 5.70 5.89 -0.73
C THR A 67 4.73 6.89 -0.12
N VAL A 68 4.28 7.88 -0.90
CA VAL A 68 3.30 8.88 -0.43
C VAL A 68 1.94 8.23 -0.18
N GLY A 69 1.47 7.37 -1.09
CA GLY A 69 0.21 6.65 -0.95
C GLY A 69 0.19 5.73 0.28
N LEU A 70 1.27 4.98 0.49
CA LEU A 70 1.42 4.10 1.65
C LEU A 70 1.44 4.89 2.95
N LYS A 71 2.21 5.99 3.03
CA LYS A 71 2.23 6.86 4.23
C LYS A 71 0.84 7.40 4.58
N ARG A 72 0.06 7.85 3.60
CA ARG A 72 -1.32 8.34 3.82
C ARG A 72 -2.22 7.24 4.37
N LYS A 73 -2.11 6.02 3.82
CA LYS A 73 -2.94 4.89 4.22
C LYS A 73 -2.57 4.34 5.59
N LEU A 74 -1.27 4.25 5.87
CA LEU A 74 -0.76 3.91 7.21
C LEU A 74 -1.21 4.93 8.25
N LYS A 75 -1.15 6.24 7.96
CA LYS A 75 -1.66 7.27 8.89
C LYS A 75 -3.15 7.08 9.19
N THR A 76 -3.94 6.67 8.19
CA THR A 76 -5.38 6.41 8.36
C THR A 76 -5.64 5.18 9.23
N ILE A 77 -4.81 4.13 9.12
CA ILE A 77 -4.95 2.90 9.90
C ILE A 77 -4.39 3.06 11.33
N LEU A 78 -3.25 3.75 11.48
CA LEU A 78 -2.54 3.93 12.76
C LEU A 78 -2.98 5.15 13.56
N SER A 79 -3.77 6.08 13.00
CA SER A 79 -4.48 7.07 13.82
C SER A 79 -5.80 6.46 14.26
N PRO A 80 -5.89 5.86 15.47
CA PRO A 80 -7.19 5.61 16.05
C PRO A 80 -7.83 6.98 16.23
N SER A 81 -8.83 7.29 15.41
CA SER A 81 -9.65 8.46 15.66
C SER A 81 -10.22 8.28 17.06
N LYS A 82 -9.77 9.12 18.00
CA LYS A 82 -10.55 9.48 19.19
C LYS A 82 -11.98 9.72 18.69
N LYS A 83 -12.89 8.84 19.05
CA LYS A 83 -14.33 9.11 19.04
C LYS A 83 -14.89 8.50 20.31
#